data_AF-A0A7C4WHC8-F1
#
_entry.id   AF-A0A7C4WHC8-F1
#
_cell.length_a   1.000
_cell.length_b   1.000
_cell.length_c   1.000
_cell.angle_alpha   90.00
_cell.angle_beta   90.00
_cell.angle_gamma   90.00
#
_symmetry.space_group_name_H-M   'P 1'
#
loop_
_entity.id
_entity.type
_entity.pdbx_description
1 polymer ?
#
loop_
_entity_poly.entity_id
_entity_poly.type
_entity_poly.pdbx_seq_one_letter_code
_entity_poly.pdbx_strand_id
1 'polypeptide(L)'
;MSEEEKEQVKSLAKIKEYLEQKINELEKELGLLRQIVELVDKGLVEKSFKKPIIPSEAKEVVKEAPREVPIKPEMPITPEIEEGRVKILKSKTGDSLATVYILPNELRFIINPSINVSYDM
;
A
#
# COMPACT_ATOMS: atom_id res chain seq x y z
N MET A 1 -29.61 -54.78 7.43
CA MET A 1 -28.91 -53.74 8.22
C MET A 1 -29.23 -53.96 9.68
N SER A 2 -28.19 -54.04 10.51
CA SER A 2 -28.31 -54.13 11.97
C SER A 2 -28.95 -52.83 12.53
N GLU A 3 -29.59 -52.89 13.68
CA GLU A 3 -30.14 -51.69 14.34
C GLU A 3 -29.02 -50.67 14.66
N GLU A 4 -27.81 -51.14 14.97
CA GLU A 4 -26.62 -50.29 15.15
C GLU A 4 -26.23 -49.52 13.88
N GLU A 5 -26.32 -50.16 12.70
CA GLU A 5 -26.03 -49.50 11.42
C GLU A 5 -27.05 -48.39 11.12
N LYS A 6 -28.33 -48.61 11.44
CA LYS A 6 -29.37 -47.57 11.27
C LYS A 6 -29.15 -46.38 12.19
N GLU A 7 -28.73 -46.62 13.43
CA GLU A 7 -28.44 -45.58 14.39
C GLU A 7 -27.21 -44.74 13.98
N GLN A 8 -26.17 -45.40 13.47
CA GLN A 8 -25.00 -44.73 12.87
C GLN A 8 -25.36 -43.89 11.64
N VAL A 9 -26.22 -44.39 10.75
CA VAL A 9 -26.68 -43.61 9.59
C VAL A 9 -27.47 -42.38 10.04
N LYS A 10 -28.30 -42.51 11.07
CA LYS A 10 -29.08 -41.39 11.62
C LYS A 10 -28.20 -40.34 12.31
N SER A 11 -27.15 -40.76 13.03
CA SER A 11 -26.21 -39.82 13.65
C SER A 11 -25.39 -39.07 12.60
N LEU A 12 -24.91 -39.76 11.56
CA LEU A 12 -24.22 -39.15 10.43
C LEU A 12 -25.11 -38.15 9.69
N ALA A 13 -26.38 -38.45 9.46
CA ALA A 13 -27.31 -37.54 8.83
C ALA A 13 -27.48 -36.23 9.62
N LYS A 14 -27.60 -36.31 10.95
CA LYS A 14 -27.69 -35.13 11.82
C LYS A 14 -26.42 -34.29 11.81
N ILE A 15 -25.25 -34.94 11.86
CA ILE A 15 -23.96 -34.25 11.81
C ILE A 15 -23.81 -33.53 10.46
N LYS A 16 -24.17 -34.21 9.36
CA LYS A 16 -24.15 -33.62 8.03
C LYS A 16 -25.02 -32.37 7.96
N GLU A 17 -26.27 -32.45 8.43
CA GLU A 17 -27.19 -31.31 8.44
C GLU A 17 -26.64 -30.13 9.24
N TYR A 18 -26.08 -30.38 10.42
CA TYR A 18 -25.41 -29.36 11.23
C TYR A 18 -24.25 -28.69 10.49
N LEU A 19 -23.39 -29.48 9.84
CA LEU A 19 -22.26 -28.97 9.07
C LEU A 19 -22.72 -28.13 7.88
N GLU A 20 -23.74 -28.57 7.14
CA GLU A 20 -24.31 -27.82 6.02
C GLU A 20 -24.93 -26.48 6.47
N GLN A 21 -25.62 -26.46 7.61
CA GLN A 21 -26.10 -25.21 8.21
C GLN A 21 -24.93 -24.29 8.57
N LYS A 22 -23.87 -24.82 9.20
CA LYS A 22 -22.72 -24.02 9.60
C LYS A 22 -21.95 -23.45 8.42
N ILE A 23 -21.80 -24.23 7.34
CA ILE A 23 -21.19 -23.77 6.10
C ILE A 23 -21.99 -22.59 5.52
N ASN A 24 -23.32 -22.73 5.42
CA ASN A 24 -24.18 -21.67 4.90
C ASN A 24 -24.12 -20.37 5.73
N GLU A 25 -24.02 -20.47 7.05
CA GLU A 25 -23.82 -19.30 7.92
C GLU A 25 -22.49 -18.61 7.61
N LEU A 26 -21.40 -19.37 7.57
CA LEU A 26 -20.06 -18.85 7.32
C LEU A 26 -19.93 -18.25 5.91
N GLU A 27 -20.57 -18.83 4.90
CA GLU A 27 -20.60 -18.26 3.55
C GLU A 27 -21.32 -16.91 3.50
N LYS A 28 -22.42 -16.75 4.25
CA LYS A 28 -23.11 -15.46 4.38
C LYS A 28 -22.20 -14.43 5.07
N GLU A 29 -21.57 -14.80 6.18
CA GLU A 29 -20.62 -13.93 6.88
C GLU A 29 -19.46 -13.50 5.97
N LEU A 30 -18.89 -14.44 5.22
CA LEU A 30 -17.85 -14.17 4.22
C LEU A 30 -18.35 -13.20 3.13
N GLY A 31 -19.59 -13.36 2.68
CA GLY A 31 -20.22 -12.46 1.72
C GLY A 31 -20.28 -11.02 2.23
N LEU A 32 -20.72 -10.81 3.48
CA LEU A 32 -20.74 -9.48 4.10
C LEU A 32 -19.31 -8.90 4.23
N LEU A 33 -18.36 -9.70 4.70
CA LEU A 33 -16.97 -9.23 4.85
C LEU A 33 -16.37 -8.80 3.51
N ARG A 34 -16.63 -9.54 2.43
CA ARG A 34 -16.20 -9.16 1.07
C ARG A 34 -16.81 -7.84 0.61
N GLN A 35 -18.09 -7.60 0.89
CA GLN A 35 -18.73 -6.31 0.58
C GLN A 35 -18.11 -5.15 1.35
N ILE A 36 -17.75 -5.37 2.62
CA ILE A 36 -17.06 -4.36 3.44
C ILE A 36 -15.68 -4.05 2.85
N VAL A 37 -14.93 -5.07 2.42
CA VAL A 37 -13.64 -4.87 1.74
C VAL A 37 -13.81 -4.03 0.48
N GLU A 38 -14.80 -4.32 -0.36
CA GLU A 38 -15.07 -3.54 -1.57
C GLU A 38 -15.39 -2.07 -1.26
N LEU A 39 -16.14 -1.81 -0.17
CA LEU A 39 -16.44 -0.46 0.28
C LEU A 39 -15.17 0.26 0.76
N VAL A 40 -14.32 -0.43 1.52
CA VAL A 40 -13.03 0.11 1.96
C VAL A 40 -12.14 0.43 0.75
N ASP A 41 -12.07 -0.46 -0.24
CA ASP A 41 -11.30 -0.24 -1.46
C ASP A 41 -11.78 1.00 -2.22
N LYS A 42 -13.10 1.17 -2.37
CA LYS A 42 -13.68 2.40 -2.95
C LYS A 42 -13.28 3.64 -2.16
N GLY A 43 -13.35 3.60 -0.84
CA GLY A 43 -12.93 4.71 0.02
C GLY A 43 -11.42 4.99 -0.05
N LEU A 44 -10.59 3.96 -0.20
CA LEU A 44 -9.15 4.09 -0.39
C LEU A 44 -8.84 4.72 -1.75
N VAL A 45 -9.53 4.31 -2.82
CA VAL A 45 -9.41 4.94 -4.14
C VAL A 45 -9.76 6.43 -4.04
N GLU A 46 -10.92 6.78 -3.50
CA GLU A 46 -11.33 8.20 -3.38
C GLU A 46 -10.32 9.07 -2.61
N LYS A 47 -9.68 8.52 -1.57
CA LYS A 47 -8.71 9.25 -0.74
C LYS A 47 -7.28 9.22 -1.29
N SER A 48 -6.90 8.16 -2.00
CA SER A 48 -5.54 7.94 -2.48
C SER A 48 -5.30 8.56 -3.86
N PHE A 49 -6.34 8.64 -4.70
CA PHE A 49 -6.28 9.42 -5.93
C PHE A 49 -6.43 10.90 -5.60
N LYS A 50 -5.33 11.55 -5.21
CA LYS A 50 -5.21 13.01 -5.35
C LYS A 50 -5.52 13.34 -6.80
N LYS A 51 -6.66 14.00 -7.05
CA LYS A 51 -6.98 14.56 -8.37
C LYS A 51 -5.72 15.27 -8.88
N PRO A 52 -5.17 14.88 -10.04
CA PRO A 52 -4.15 15.67 -10.68
C PRO A 52 -4.70 17.09 -10.76
N ILE A 53 -4.00 18.04 -10.15
CA ILE A 53 -4.18 19.43 -10.54
C ILE A 53 -3.67 19.43 -11.97
N ILE A 54 -4.59 19.23 -12.92
CA ILE A 54 -4.33 19.50 -14.33
C ILE A 54 -3.89 20.96 -14.29
N PRO A 55 -2.62 21.29 -14.57
CA PRO A 55 -2.25 22.67 -14.78
C PRO A 55 -2.99 23.04 -16.05
N SER A 56 -4.20 23.61 -15.90
CA SER A 56 -4.84 24.33 -16.97
C SER A 56 -3.82 25.36 -17.41
N GLU A 57 -3.35 25.18 -18.64
CA GLU A 57 -2.45 26.09 -19.30
C GLU A 57 -2.90 27.53 -19.07
N ALA A 58 -1.91 28.40 -18.90
CA ALA A 58 -2.03 29.85 -19.01
C ALA A 58 -2.95 30.55 -17.99
N LYS A 59 -2.41 30.78 -16.79
CA LYS A 59 -2.47 32.13 -16.23
C LYS A 59 -1.07 32.61 -15.90
N GLU A 60 -0.47 33.27 -16.90
CA GLU A 60 0.50 34.33 -16.67
C GLU A 60 -0.05 35.28 -15.60
N VAL A 61 0.56 35.28 -14.42
CA VAL A 61 0.64 36.49 -13.60
C VAL A 61 2.04 36.52 -13.00
N VAL A 62 2.89 37.25 -13.71
CA VAL A 62 4.09 37.96 -13.28
C VAL A 62 4.12 38.26 -11.77
N LYS A 63 5.22 37.88 -11.10
CA LYS A 63 5.99 38.74 -10.17
C LYS A 63 7.28 38.06 -9.67
N GLU A 64 8.41 38.65 -10.09
CA GLU A 64 9.68 38.90 -9.35
C GLU A 64 10.45 37.67 -8.81
N ALA A 65 11.75 37.46 -9.01
CA ALA A 65 12.89 38.36 -9.23
C ALA A 65 14.08 37.58 -9.88
N PRO A 66 15.12 38.25 -10.40
CA PRO A 66 16.17 37.64 -11.22
C PRO A 66 17.23 36.94 -10.36
N ARG A 67 17.58 35.69 -10.68
CA ARG A 67 18.86 35.12 -10.24
C ARG A 67 19.47 34.18 -11.27
N GLU A 68 20.70 34.51 -11.59
CA GLU A 68 21.58 34.01 -12.63
C GLU A 68 21.76 32.48 -12.60
N VAL A 69 21.70 31.89 -13.79
CA VAL A 69 22.23 30.56 -14.10
C VAL A 69 23.76 30.58 -14.07
N PRO A 70 24.38 29.47 -13.61
CA PRO A 70 25.49 28.92 -14.37
C PRO A 70 25.23 27.46 -14.75
N ILE A 71 25.45 27.19 -16.03
CA ILE A 71 25.29 25.93 -16.75
C ILE A 71 26.63 25.18 -16.74
N LYS A 72 26.64 23.86 -16.42
CA LYS A 72 27.40 22.73 -17.05
C LYS A 72 27.90 21.67 -16.04
N PRO A 73 28.22 20.41 -16.46
CA PRO A 73 27.82 19.66 -17.67
C PRO A 73 27.26 18.23 -17.37
N GLU A 74 26.94 17.50 -18.44
CA GLU A 74 26.17 16.25 -18.60
C GLU A 74 26.64 14.96 -17.87
N MET A 75 25.64 14.20 -17.35
CA MET A 75 25.33 12.73 -17.44
C MET A 75 26.43 11.67 -17.16
N PRO A 76 26.14 10.44 -16.66
CA PRO A 76 24.94 9.58 -16.83
C PRO A 76 24.36 9.15 -15.46
N ILE A 77 23.27 8.42 -15.24
CA ILE A 77 22.64 7.27 -15.88
C ILE A 77 21.19 7.33 -15.34
N THR A 78 20.20 7.33 -16.20
CA THR A 78 18.80 7.12 -15.81
C THR A 78 18.63 5.63 -15.51
N PRO A 79 18.20 5.21 -14.32
CA PRO A 79 17.21 4.16 -14.25
C PRO A 79 15.86 4.86 -14.45
N GLU A 80 15.07 4.36 -15.38
CA GLU A 80 13.64 4.59 -15.43
C GLU A 80 13.06 4.17 -14.07
N ILE A 81 13.03 5.07 -13.09
CA ILE A 81 12.36 4.85 -11.82
C ILE A 81 11.03 5.54 -11.96
N GLU A 82 10.02 4.71 -12.24
CA GLU A 82 8.60 5.02 -12.11
C GLU A 82 8.38 6.00 -10.97
N GLU A 83 7.69 7.11 -11.28
CA GLU A 83 7.42 8.33 -10.51
C GLU A 83 7.30 8.17 -8.97
N GLY A 84 8.42 7.82 -8.34
CA GLY A 84 8.54 7.63 -6.92
C GLY A 84 9.23 8.86 -6.34
N ARG A 85 8.56 9.55 -5.41
CA ARG A 85 9.15 10.73 -4.76
C ARG A 85 10.35 10.27 -3.94
N VAL A 86 11.53 10.76 -4.29
CA VAL A 86 12.75 10.52 -3.52
C VAL A 86 12.84 11.53 -2.39
N LYS A 87 12.86 11.07 -1.14
CA LYS A 87 13.04 11.92 0.05
C LYS A 87 14.27 11.51 0.82
N ILE A 88 15.20 12.45 1.03
CA ILE A 88 16.39 12.23 1.86
C ILE A 88 16.03 12.52 3.31
N LEU A 89 16.22 11.54 4.20
CA LEU A 89 16.15 11.72 5.64
C LEU A 89 17.46 12.34 6.13
N LYS A 90 17.34 13.42 6.89
CA LYS A 90 18.49 14.11 7.49
C LYS A 90 18.45 14.02 9.01
N SER A 91 19.62 13.96 9.63
CA SER A 91 19.81 14.06 11.07
C SER A 91 19.52 15.49 11.56
N LYS A 92 19.34 15.68 12.87
CA LYS A 92 19.27 17.01 13.52
C LYS A 92 20.52 17.86 13.23
N THR A 93 21.65 17.20 12.96
CA THR A 93 22.93 17.82 12.60
C THR A 93 23.04 18.13 11.11
N GLY A 94 22.06 17.75 10.28
CA GLY A 94 22.03 17.98 8.84
C GLY A 94 22.60 16.84 7.98
N ASP A 95 23.19 15.81 8.60
CA ASP A 95 23.78 14.67 7.91
C ASP A 95 22.74 13.78 7.24
N SER A 96 23.03 13.28 6.03
CA SER A 96 22.12 12.43 5.25
C SER A 96 22.08 11.00 5.81
N LEU A 97 20.95 10.63 6.42
CA LEU A 97 20.75 9.34 7.08
C LEU A 97 20.25 8.23 6.14
N ALA A 98 19.31 8.54 5.25
CA ALA A 98 18.80 7.55 4.33
C ALA A 98 18.14 8.22 3.12
N THR A 99 18.18 7.55 1.98
CA THR A 99 17.36 7.91 0.82
C THR A 99 16.13 7.03 0.80
N VAL A 100 14.95 7.65 0.84
CA VAL A 100 13.67 6.95 0.82
C VAL A 100 13.07 7.10 -0.57
N TYR A 101 12.76 5.98 -1.20
CA TYR A 101 11.97 5.94 -2.41
C TYR A 101 10.54 5.62 -2.01
N ILE A 102 9.64 6.57 -2.30
CA ILE A 102 8.21 6.43 -2.03
C ILE A 102 7.54 6.02 -3.34
N LEU A 103 7.31 4.72 -3.50
CA LEU A 103 6.51 4.17 -4.60
C LEU A 103 5.04 4.06 -4.17
N PRO A 104 4.09 3.90 -5.11
CA PRO A 104 2.67 3.82 -4.79
C PRO A 104 2.29 2.68 -3.81
N ASN A 105 3.05 1.58 -3.81
CA ASN A 105 2.76 0.39 -2.99
C ASN A 105 3.94 -0.08 -2.12
N GLU A 106 5.08 0.64 -2.15
CA GLU A 106 6.28 0.23 -1.42
C GLU A 106 7.09 1.45 -0.95
N LEU A 107 7.67 1.33 0.24
CA LEU A 107 8.67 2.27 0.76
C LEU A 107 10.03 1.59 0.80
N ARG A 108 10.98 2.05 -0.01
CA ARG A 108 12.34 1.53 0.00
C ARG A 108 13.28 2.50 0.71
N PHE A 109 13.89 2.04 1.80
CA PHE A 109 14.88 2.79 2.56
C PHE A 109 16.29 2.33 2.17
N ILE A 110 17.11 3.24 1.65
CA ILE A 110 18.54 3.02 1.43
C ILE A 110 19.29 3.81 2.50
N ILE A 111 19.76 3.10 3.53
CA ILE A 111 20.54 3.70 4.62
C ILE A 111 21.90 4.11 4.05
N ASN A 112 22.37 5.32 4.40
CA ASN A 112 23.68 5.77 3.94
C ASN A 112 24.77 4.94 4.64
N PRO A 113 25.69 4.29 3.90
CA PRO A 113 26.71 3.42 4.47
C PRO A 113 27.73 4.16 5.36
N SER A 114 27.76 5.50 5.32
CA SER A 114 28.67 6.31 6.14
C SER A 114 28.19 6.53 7.58
N ILE A 115 27.04 5.98 7.98
CA ILE A 115 26.47 6.18 9.32
C ILE A 115 26.74 4.94 10.16
N ASN A 116 27.37 5.14 11.31
CA ASN A 116 27.53 4.09 12.30
C ASN A 116 26.21 3.96 13.09
N VAL A 117 25.35 3.01 12.72
CA VAL A 117 24.10 2.74 13.44
C VAL A 117 24.45 1.95 14.69
N SER A 118 24.61 2.63 15.83
CA SER A 118 24.66 1.98 17.13
C SER A 118 23.29 1.37 17.41
N TYR A 119 23.18 0.05 17.30
CA TYR A 119 21.96 -0.69 17.62
C TYR A 119 21.87 -0.82 19.15
N ASP A 120 21.31 0.19 19.80
CA ASP A 120 20.92 0.09 21.21
C ASP A 120 19.48 -0.44 21.22
N MET A 121 19.33 -1.71 21.62
CA MET A 121 18.04 -2.39 21.82
C MET A 121 17.50 -2.12 23.23
#